data_AF-A0A2T4BJN2-F1
#
_entry.id   AF-A0A2T4BJN2-F1
#
_cell.length_a   1.000
_cell.length_b   1.000
_cell.length_c   1.000
_cell.angle_alpha   90.00
_cell.angle_beta   90.00
_cell.angle_gamma   90.00
#
_symmetry.space_group_name_H-M   'P 1'
#
loop_
_entity.id
_entity.type
_entity.pdbx_description
1 polymer ?
#
loop_
_entity_poly.entity_id
_entity_poly.type
_entity_poly.pdbx_seq_one_letter_code
_entity_poly.pdbx_strand_id
1 'polypeptide(L)' 'DEDEDDIVIEGEDELSKMQALMGFGGFGTTKGKKIAGNNVGAVRKEKKSEYRQYMNRQGGFNRPLSPSR' A
#
# COMPACT_ATOMS: atom_id res chain seq x y z
N ASP A 1 18.80 -43.91 -29.80
CA ASP A 1 19.16 -42.62 -30.41
C ASP A 1 18.51 -41.54 -29.55
N GLU A 2 18.77 -41.42 -28.24
CA GLU A 2 20.05 -41.12 -27.56
C GLU A 2 20.84 -40.04 -28.27
N ASP A 3 20.41 -38.79 -28.07
CA ASP A 3 21.23 -37.58 -28.06
C ASP A 3 20.42 -36.53 -27.26
N GLU A 4 20.42 -36.73 -25.94
CA GLU A 4 20.03 -35.70 -24.98
C GLU A 4 21.22 -34.74 -24.93
N ASP A 5 21.10 -33.59 -25.59
CA ASP A 5 22.13 -32.54 -25.60
C ASP A 5 22.36 -32.04 -24.16
N ASP A 6 23.20 -32.75 -23.41
CA ASP A 6 23.77 -32.29 -22.16
C ASP A 6 24.76 -31.17 -22.50
N ILE A 7 24.23 -29.97 -22.68
CA ILE A 7 25.02 -28.75 -22.81
C ILE A 7 25.66 -28.51 -21.43
N VAL A 8 26.81 -29.13 -21.21
CA VAL A 8 27.67 -28.83 -20.06
C VAL A 8 28.22 -27.42 -20.27
N ILE A 9 27.52 -26.43 -19.71
CA ILE A 9 27.95 -25.03 -19.76
C ILE A 9 29.07 -24.85 -18.73
N GLU A 10 30.32 -24.84 -19.19
CA GLU A 10 31.48 -24.40 -18.40
C GLU A 10 31.25 -22.95 -17.95
N GLY A 11 30.80 -22.79 -16.70
CA GLY A 11 30.40 -21.49 -16.16
C GLY A 11 29.07 -21.48 -15.38
N GLU A 12 28.52 -22.64 -14.99
CA GLU A 12 27.34 -22.75 -14.12
C GLU A 12 27.34 -21.75 -12.95
N ASP A 13 28.50 -21.47 -12.35
CA ASP A 13 28.63 -20.49 -11.26
C ASP A 13 28.41 -19.03 -11.73
N GLU A 14 28.88 -18.66 -12.92
CA GLU A 14 28.67 -17.33 -13.52
C GLU A 14 27.23 -17.17 -14.05
N LEU A 15 26.68 -18.22 -14.65
CA LEU A 15 25.29 -18.26 -15.10
C LEU A 15 24.31 -18.24 -13.91
N SER A 16 24.61 -18.98 -12.83
CA SER A 16 23.85 -18.96 -11.59
C SER A 16 23.93 -17.60 -10.88
N LYS A 17 25.11 -16.94 -10.90
CA LYS A 17 25.26 -15.55 -10.44
C LYS A 17 24.44 -14.57 -11.29
N MET A 18 24.43 -14.72 -12.62
CA MET A 18 23.64 -13.90 -13.54
C MET A 18 22.13 -14.14 -13.33
N GLN A 19 21.74 -15.39 -13.09
CA GLN A 19 20.38 -15.81 -12.76
C GLN A 19 19.93 -15.22 -11.42
N ALA A 20 20.80 -15.21 -10.40
CA ALA A 20 20.53 -14.60 -9.10
C ALA A 20 20.44 -13.06 -9.20
N LEU A 21 21.30 -12.42 -10.00
CA LEU A 21 21.26 -10.98 -10.29
C LEU A 21 19.95 -10.56 -10.98
N MET A 22 19.46 -11.39 -11.91
CA MET A 22 18.17 -11.21 -12.58
C MET A 22 16.98 -11.64 -11.71
N GLY A 23 17.22 -12.18 -10.50
CA GLY A 23 16.18 -12.53 -9.52
C GLY A 23 15.58 -13.94 -9.67
N PHE A 24 16.15 -14.81 -10.50
CA PHE A 24 15.64 -16.14 -10.83
C PHE A 24 16.14 -17.27 -9.91
N GLY A 25 16.79 -16.95 -8.78
CA GLY A 25 17.35 -17.93 -7.83
C GLY A 25 16.41 -18.35 -6.69
N GLY A 26 15.26 -17.69 -6.50
CA GLY A 26 14.31 -18.04 -5.44
C GLY A 26 13.04 -17.18 -5.45
N PHE A 27 11.88 -17.81 -5.64
CA PHE A 27 10.59 -17.13 -5.63
C PHE A 27 10.11 -16.82 -4.20
N GLY A 28 10.59 -15.70 -3.64
CA GLY A 28 10.08 -15.16 -2.39
C GLY A 28 8.82 -14.31 -2.59
N THR A 29 7.87 -14.37 -1.66
CA THR A 29 6.70 -13.47 -1.64
C THR A 29 6.89 -12.30 -0.68
N THR A 30 6.31 -11.15 -1.02
CA THR A 30 6.15 -9.98 -0.14
C THR A 30 4.84 -10.01 0.65
N LYS A 31 4.00 -11.04 0.47
CA LYS A 31 2.72 -11.18 1.17
C LYS A 31 2.93 -11.15 2.70
N GLY A 32 2.26 -10.20 3.36
CA GLY A 32 2.33 -10.04 4.82
C GLY A 32 3.62 -9.40 5.35
N LYS A 33 4.57 -8.99 4.48
CA LYS A 33 5.80 -8.30 4.88
C LYS A 33 5.61 -6.79 4.76
N LYS A 34 6.02 -6.04 5.78
CA LYS A 34 6.04 -4.57 5.73
C LYS A 34 7.21 -4.11 4.86
N ILE A 35 6.92 -3.32 3.82
CA ILE A 35 7.92 -2.74 2.92
C ILE A 35 8.08 -1.26 3.28
N ALA A 36 9.31 -0.82 3.54
CA ALA A 36 9.59 0.58 3.82
C ALA A 36 9.16 1.48 2.64
N GLY A 37 8.48 2.59 2.92
CA GLY A 37 7.97 3.50 1.88
C GLY A 37 6.62 3.11 1.29
N ASN A 38 6.16 1.86 1.44
CA ASN A 38 4.85 1.40 0.94
C ASN A 38 3.71 1.58 1.98
N ASN A 39 3.84 2.58 2.85
CA ASN A 39 2.88 2.88 3.92
C ASN A 39 2.18 4.23 3.72
N VAL A 40 2.26 4.79 2.52
CA VAL A 40 1.64 6.06 2.17
C VAL A 40 0.19 5.81 1.75
N GLY A 41 -0.75 6.47 2.44
CA GLY A 41 -2.16 6.48 2.10
C GLY A 41 -2.79 7.76 2.60
N ALA A 42 -3.75 8.30 1.84
CA ALA A 42 -4.49 9.50 2.21
C ALA A 42 -6.00 9.26 2.08
N VAL A 43 -6.78 9.90 2.95
CA VAL A 43 -8.25 9.85 2.91
C VAL A 43 -8.78 11.26 2.75
N ARG A 44 -9.55 11.51 1.69
CA ARG A 44 -10.32 12.75 1.51
C ARG A 44 -11.63 12.62 2.29
N LYS A 45 -11.79 13.44 3.34
CA LYS A 45 -13.05 13.54 4.10
C LYS A 45 -13.69 14.89 3.84
N GLU A 46 -14.77 14.89 3.08
CA GLU A 46 -15.57 16.10 2.87
C GLU A 46 -16.53 16.27 4.04
N LYS A 47 -16.37 17.37 4.79
CA LYS A 47 -17.33 17.76 5.82
C LYS A 47 -18.39 18.64 5.17
N LYS A 48 -19.66 18.27 5.35
CA LYS A 48 -20.77 19.13 4.93
C LYS A 48 -20.77 20.41 5.77
N SER A 49 -21.06 21.55 5.14
CA SER A 49 -21.27 22.79 5.87
C SER A 49 -22.64 22.73 6.53
N GLU A 50 -22.66 22.71 7.86
CA GLU A 50 -23.89 22.70 8.63
C GLU A 50 -24.15 24.10 9.19
N TYR A 51 -25.32 24.66 8.90
CA TYR A 51 -25.70 26.00 9.32
C TYR A 51 -26.24 26.00 10.75
N ARG A 52 -25.95 27.08 11.49
CA ARG A 52 -26.43 27.26 12.86
C ARG A 52 -27.71 28.08 12.87
N GLN A 53 -28.71 27.61 13.60
CA GLN A 53 -29.93 28.37 13.84
C GLN A 53 -29.71 29.37 14.98
N TYR A 54 -29.93 30.66 14.73
CA TYR A 54 -29.77 31.75 15.70
C TYR A 54 -31.10 32.18 16.33
N MET A 55 -32.18 32.24 15.54
CA MET A 55 -33.47 32.76 15.98
C MET A 55 -34.43 31.63 16.40
N ASN A 56 -35.32 31.93 17.34
CA ASN A 56 -36.37 31.04 17.83
C ASN A 56 -35.85 29.66 18.29
N ARG A 57 -34.71 29.67 18.99
CA ARG A 57 -34.06 28.46 19.48
C ARG A 57 -34.74 27.96 20.75
N GLN A 58 -35.05 26.67 20.80
CA GLN A 58 -35.53 26.01 22.01
C GLN A 58 -34.43 25.99 23.09
N GLY A 59 -34.75 26.55 24.26
CA GLY A 59 -33.84 26.60 25.42
C GLY A 59 -33.02 27.88 25.59
N GLY A 60 -33.26 28.93 24.80
CA GLY A 60 -32.76 30.29 25.06
C GLY A 60 -31.33 30.58 24.60
N PHE A 61 -30.91 31.84 24.77
CA PHE A 61 -29.69 32.41 24.18
C PHE A 61 -28.38 31.79 24.72
N ASN A 62 -28.33 31.44 26.01
CA ASN A 62 -27.13 30.92 26.67
C ASN A 62 -26.82 29.45 26.38
N ARG A 63 -27.59 28.77 25.52
CA ARG A 63 -27.28 27.40 25.06
C ARG A 63 -26.40 27.41 23.81
N PRO A 64 -25.53 26.41 23.61
CA PRO A 64 -24.73 26.29 22.38
C PRO A 64 -25.62 26.10 21.15
N LEU A 65 -25.31 26.79 20.04
CA LEU A 65 -26.06 26.59 18.79
C LEU A 65 -25.70 25.22 18.19
N SER A 66 -26.72 24.51 17.72
CA SER A 66 -26.55 23.32 16.90
C SER A 66 -26.19 23.74 15.47
N PRO A 67 -25.24 23.07 14.80
CA PRO A 67 -24.38 22.02 15.33
C PRO A 67 -23.22 22.57 16.19
N SER A 68 -22.75 21.75 17.13
CA SER A 68 -21.48 21.99 17.82
C SER A 68 -20.35 21.86 16.80
N ARG A 69 -19.49 22.87 16.76
CA ARG A 69 -18.36 22.92 15.83
C ARG A 69 -17.40 21.75 16.01
#